data_AF-A0A7C5ST71-F1
#
_entry.id   AF-A0A7C5ST71-F1
#
_cell.length_a   1.000
_cell.length_b   1.000
_cell.length_c   1.000
_cell.angle_alpha   90.00
_cell.angle_beta   90.00
_cell.angle_gamma   90.00
#
_symmetry.space_group_name_H-M   'P 1'
#
loop_
_entity.id
_entity.type
_entity.pdbx_description
1 polymer ?
#
loop_
_entity_poly.entity_id
_entity_poly.type
_entity_poly.pdbx_seq_one_letter_code
_entity_poly.pdbx_strand_id
1 'polypeptide(L)'
;AIKAMFGAEPTPSDKIKMVAPKLAENGGSIPITVKTDLDAETVALFQDANPRSATVVFSVPEGQKVDYSFRIKMRQTAVVTVVVKTKDGKLFSTSKEIDVSIGGCGG
;
A
#
# COMPACT_ATOMS: atom_id res chain seq x y z
N ALA A 1 -5.60 -11.83 -1.92
CA ALA A 1 -6.35 -10.55 -1.80
C ALA A 1 -6.35 -9.75 -3.10
N ILE A 2 -5.18 -9.42 -3.66
CA ILE A 2 -5.05 -8.59 -4.89
C ILE A 2 -5.84 -9.16 -6.08
N LYS A 3 -5.64 -10.46 -6.40
CA LYS A 3 -6.37 -11.15 -7.49
C LYS A 3 -7.88 -11.20 -7.27
N ALA A 4 -8.34 -11.21 -6.02
CA ALA A 4 -9.76 -11.18 -5.68
C ALA A 4 -10.38 -9.79 -5.81
N MET A 5 -9.59 -8.72 -5.60
CA MET A 5 -10.07 -7.33 -5.72
C MET A 5 -9.97 -6.78 -7.15
N PHE A 6 -8.95 -7.19 -7.91
CA PHE A 6 -8.67 -6.63 -9.23
C PHE A 6 -8.81 -7.63 -10.38
N GLY A 7 -9.06 -8.91 -10.10
CA GLY A 7 -9.22 -9.96 -11.12
C GLY A 7 -7.94 -10.33 -11.88
N ALA A 8 -6.87 -9.54 -11.76
CA ALA A 8 -5.59 -9.71 -12.45
C ALA A 8 -4.41 -9.39 -11.52
N GLU A 9 -3.24 -9.87 -11.90
CA GLU A 9 -2.00 -9.62 -11.18
C GLU A 9 -1.38 -8.29 -11.65
N PRO A 10 -1.10 -7.36 -10.71
CA PRO A 10 -0.56 -6.06 -11.06
C PRO A 10 0.92 -6.17 -11.45
N THR A 11 1.31 -5.44 -12.48
CA THR A 11 2.70 -5.44 -12.96
C THR A 11 3.56 -4.54 -12.06
N PRO A 12 4.71 -5.01 -11.55
CA PRO A 12 5.61 -4.18 -10.77
C PRO A 12 6.08 -2.97 -11.60
N SER A 13 6.06 -1.77 -11.00
CA SER A 13 6.46 -0.55 -11.69
C SER A 13 7.08 0.48 -10.76
N ASP A 14 8.19 1.07 -11.23
CA ASP A 14 8.89 2.17 -10.56
C ASP A 14 8.15 3.52 -10.64
N LYS A 15 7.01 3.56 -11.34
CA LYS A 15 6.15 4.76 -11.44
C LYS A 15 5.33 5.00 -10.15
N ILE A 16 5.32 4.06 -9.22
CA ILE A 16 4.70 4.20 -7.91
C ILE A 16 5.82 4.36 -6.88
N LYS A 17 5.91 5.52 -6.24
CA LYS A 17 6.83 5.78 -5.15
C LYS A 17 6.16 5.52 -3.82
N MET A 18 6.65 4.51 -3.11
CA MET A 18 6.26 4.22 -1.74
C MET A 18 7.35 4.67 -0.76
N VAL A 19 7.02 5.67 0.05
CA VAL A 19 7.86 6.12 1.17
C VAL A 19 7.33 5.47 2.44
N ALA A 20 8.14 4.60 3.02
CA ALA A 20 7.89 3.93 4.28
C ALA A 20 9.21 3.74 5.02
N PRO A 21 9.19 3.77 6.36
CA PRO A 21 10.37 3.48 7.16
C PRO A 21 10.83 2.04 6.92
N LYS A 22 12.14 1.80 6.99
CA LYS A 22 12.70 0.44 6.93
C LYS A 22 12.42 -0.32 8.23
N LEU A 23 12.52 0.38 9.36
CA LEU A 23 12.26 -0.13 10.69
C LEU A 23 11.17 0.72 11.36
N ALA A 24 10.10 0.08 11.80
CA ALA A 24 9.05 0.65 12.61
C ALA A 24 9.22 0.20 14.06
N GLU A 25 9.65 1.13 14.92
CA GLU A 25 9.73 0.90 16.37
C GLU A 25 8.34 0.81 17.01
N ASN A 26 7.31 1.37 16.37
CA ASN A 26 5.94 1.32 16.85
C ASN A 26 5.00 0.78 15.77
N GLY A 27 4.67 -0.52 15.84
CA GLY A 27 3.75 -1.17 14.92
C GLY A 27 2.30 -0.65 14.99
N GLY A 28 1.97 0.19 15.97
CA GLY A 28 0.63 0.73 16.18
C GLY A 28 0.35 1.97 15.33
N SER A 29 1.37 2.57 14.72
CA SER A 29 1.23 3.75 13.87
C SER A 29 2.44 3.91 12.95
N ILE A 30 2.42 3.23 11.81
CA ILE A 30 3.49 3.30 10.81
C ILE A 30 3.06 4.28 9.71
N PRO A 31 3.78 5.40 9.50
CA PRO A 31 3.49 6.33 8.43
C PRO A 31 3.92 5.75 7.08
N ILE A 32 2.97 5.71 6.14
CA ILE A 32 3.19 5.29 4.75
C ILE A 32 2.73 6.44 3.86
N THR A 33 3.58 6.81 2.91
CA THR A 33 3.23 7.77 1.87
C THR A 33 3.34 7.11 0.51
N VAL A 34 2.27 7.19 -0.27
CA VAL A 34 2.18 6.70 -1.63
C VAL A 34 2.08 7.89 -2.57
N LYS A 35 3.00 7.94 -3.54
CA LYS A 35 3.04 8.96 -4.57
C LYS A 35 3.07 8.32 -5.95
N THR A 36 2.26 8.80 -6.87
CA THR A 36 2.39 8.43 -8.27
C THR A 36 1.92 9.54 -9.19
N ASP A 37 2.62 9.69 -10.31
CA ASP A 37 2.27 10.59 -11.41
C ASP A 37 1.37 9.90 -12.45
N LEU A 38 0.92 8.68 -12.19
CA LEU A 38 -0.04 7.96 -13.03
C LEU A 38 -1.46 8.50 -12.82
N ASP A 39 -2.26 8.45 -13.89
CA ASP A 39 -3.73 8.64 -13.83
C ASP A 39 -4.38 7.44 -13.12
N ALA A 40 -4.24 7.41 -11.80
CA ALA A 40 -4.83 6.42 -10.93
C ALA A 40 -6.36 6.60 -10.88
N GLU A 41 -7.07 5.49 -10.97
CA GLU A 41 -8.50 5.38 -10.67
C GLU A 41 -8.71 4.83 -9.25
N THR A 42 -7.87 3.87 -8.85
CA THR A 42 -7.96 3.21 -7.54
C THR A 42 -6.57 2.90 -7.00
N VAL A 43 -6.35 3.22 -5.74
CA VAL A 43 -5.11 2.91 -5.01
C VAL A 43 -5.48 2.00 -3.85
N ALA A 44 -4.91 0.80 -3.82
CA ALA A 44 -5.11 -0.15 -2.74
C ALA A 44 -3.77 -0.50 -2.09
N LEU A 45 -3.73 -0.57 -0.77
CA LEU A 45 -2.58 -1.02 -0.01
C LEU A 45 -2.89 -2.35 0.67
N PHE A 46 -1.98 -3.30 0.46
CA PHE A 46 -2.00 -4.62 1.03
C PHE A 46 -0.79 -4.83 1.95
N GLN A 47 -0.97 -5.61 3.00
CA GLN A 47 0.09 -6.05 3.89
C GLN A 47 -0.09 -7.52 4.24
N ASP A 48 1.00 -8.23 4.52
CA ASP A 48 0.94 -9.62 4.99
C ASP A 48 1.07 -9.75 6.52
N ALA A 49 1.25 -8.64 7.23
CA ALA A 49 1.44 -8.64 8.70
C ALA A 49 0.19 -9.05 9.49
N ASN A 50 -1.01 -8.94 8.90
CA ASN A 50 -2.27 -9.11 9.60
C ASN A 50 -3.19 -10.06 8.82
N PRO A 51 -4.12 -10.78 9.50
CA PRO A 51 -5.08 -11.68 8.85
C PRO A 51 -6.01 -10.98 7.84
N ARG A 52 -6.09 -9.66 7.89
CA ARG A 52 -6.76 -8.82 6.90
C ARG A 52 -5.69 -8.18 6.02
N SER A 53 -5.50 -8.75 4.83
CA SER A 53 -4.41 -8.33 3.95
C SER A 53 -4.66 -7.00 3.26
N ALA A 54 -5.92 -6.57 3.08
CA ALA A 54 -6.26 -5.27 2.52
C ALA A 54 -6.41 -4.25 3.65
N THR A 55 -5.53 -3.24 3.67
CA THR A 55 -5.50 -2.24 4.75
C THR A 55 -6.26 -0.99 4.34
N VAL A 56 -6.08 -0.54 3.10
CA VAL A 56 -6.63 0.72 2.61
C VAL A 56 -7.00 0.60 1.14
N VAL A 57 -8.13 1.18 0.75
CA VAL A 57 -8.54 1.36 -0.66
C VAL A 57 -9.06 2.77 -0.83
N PHE A 58 -8.47 3.53 -1.74
CA PHE A 58 -8.87 4.87 -2.12
C PHE A 58 -9.31 4.88 -3.58
N SER A 59 -10.45 5.51 -3.84
CA SER A 59 -10.88 5.88 -5.19
C SER A 59 -10.37 7.28 -5.49
N VAL A 60 -9.64 7.42 -6.59
CA VAL A 60 -9.02 8.68 -6.99
C VAL A 60 -9.91 9.34 -8.04
N PRO A 61 -10.43 10.55 -7.79
CA PRO A 61 -11.20 11.29 -8.77
C PRO A 61 -10.32 11.79 -9.93
N GLU A 62 -10.97 12.11 -11.04
CA GLU A 62 -10.29 12.43 -12.29
C GLU A 62 -9.38 13.66 -12.19
N GLY A 63 -8.15 13.54 -12.70
CA GLY A 63 -7.19 14.65 -12.71
C GLY A 63 -6.51 14.93 -11.37
N GLN A 64 -6.74 14.10 -10.35
CA GLN A 64 -6.08 14.26 -9.06
C GLN A 64 -4.74 13.51 -9.02
N LYS A 65 -3.68 14.21 -8.59
CA LYS A 65 -2.40 13.58 -8.28
C LYS A 65 -2.50 12.74 -7.01
N VAL A 66 -1.94 11.55 -7.06
CA VAL A 66 -1.87 10.66 -5.89
C VAL A 66 -0.69 11.07 -5.04
N ASP A 67 -0.96 11.72 -3.91
CA ASP A 67 -0.02 11.97 -2.81
C ASP A 67 -0.76 11.67 -1.50
N TYR A 68 -0.89 10.39 -1.17
CA TYR A 68 -1.61 9.95 0.02
C TYR A 68 -0.64 9.60 1.12
N SER A 69 -0.77 10.30 2.24
CA SER A 69 -0.05 10.01 3.47
C SER A 69 -1.03 9.52 4.53
N PHE A 70 -0.81 8.31 5.02
CA PHE A 70 -1.65 7.69 6.02
C PHE A 70 -0.83 6.81 6.95
N ARG A 71 -1.44 6.42 8.08
CA ARG A 71 -0.79 5.59 9.10
C ARG A 71 -1.49 4.24 9.18
N ILE A 72 -0.72 3.16 9.13
CA ILE A 72 -1.23 1.79 9.22
C ILE A 72 -0.73 1.09 10.49
N LYS A 73 -1.44 0.04 10.90
CA LYS A 73 -1.07 -0.83 12.02
C LYS A 73 -0.51 -2.16 11.50
N MET A 74 0.69 -2.50 11.92
CA MET A 74 1.38 -3.76 11.60
C MET A 74 1.70 -4.53 12.89
N ARG A 75 1.41 -5.84 12.87
CA ARG A 75 1.72 -6.75 13.99
C ARG A 75 3.18 -7.17 14.04
N GLN A 76 3.79 -7.35 12.88
CA GLN A 76 5.10 -7.94 12.71
C GLN A 76 5.71 -7.45 11.40
N THR A 77 6.99 -7.75 11.19
CA THR A 77 7.67 -7.55 9.91
C THR A 77 6.85 -8.17 8.79
N ALA A 78 6.57 -7.39 7.76
CA ALA A 78 5.89 -7.89 6.58
C ALA A 78 6.17 -7.02 5.35
N VAL A 79 5.87 -7.60 4.20
CA VAL A 79 5.86 -6.90 2.93
C VAL A 79 4.55 -6.14 2.79
N VAL A 80 4.68 -4.85 2.51
CA VAL A 80 3.57 -3.97 2.16
C VAL A 80 3.58 -3.77 0.66
N THR A 81 2.49 -4.10 0.00
CA THR A 81 2.30 -4.00 -1.44
C THR A 81 1.24 -2.97 -1.75
N VAL A 82 1.60 -1.95 -2.50
CA VAL A 82 0.67 -0.96 -3.03
C VAL A 82 0.33 -1.35 -4.46
N VAL A 83 -0.96 -1.32 -4.78
CA VAL A 83 -1.50 -1.57 -6.10
C VAL A 83 -2.24 -0.33 -6.57
N VAL A 84 -1.91 0.15 -7.76
CA VAL A 84 -2.55 1.27 -8.41
C VAL A 84 -3.19 0.76 -9.70
N LYS A 85 -4.51 0.91 -9.80
CA LYS A 85 -5.24 0.73 -11.04
C LYS A 85 -5.32 2.07 -11.75
N THR A 86 -4.84 2.15 -12.98
CA THR A 86 -5.02 3.33 -13.83
C THR A 86 -6.37 3.30 -14.53
N LYS A 87 -6.83 4.46 -14.99
CA LYS A 87 -8.06 4.57 -15.78
C LYS A 87 -8.04 3.74 -17.07
N ASP A 88 -6.87 3.55 -17.68
CA ASP A 88 -6.69 2.66 -18.84
C ASP A 88 -6.88 1.17 -18.51
N GLY A 89 -7.24 0.82 -17.27
CA GLY A 89 -7.42 -0.56 -16.80
C GLY A 89 -6.11 -1.29 -16.51
N LYS A 90 -4.96 -0.60 -16.56
CA LYS A 90 -3.66 -1.19 -16.22
C LYS A 90 -3.47 -1.22 -14.71
N LEU A 91 -2.93 -2.34 -14.23
CA LEU A 91 -2.64 -2.53 -12.82
C LEU A 91 -1.13 -2.45 -12.62
N PHE A 92 -0.70 -1.55 -11.76
CA PHE A 92 0.69 -1.41 -11.36
C PHE A 92 0.84 -1.72 -9.89
N SER A 93 1.98 -2.29 -9.50
CA SER A 93 2.28 -2.56 -8.09
C SER A 93 3.68 -2.09 -7.71
N THR A 94 3.84 -1.82 -6.42
CA THR A 94 5.15 -1.67 -5.78
C THR A 94 5.09 -2.32 -4.42
N SER A 95 6.18 -2.92 -3.98
CA SER A 95 6.24 -3.62 -2.70
C SER A 95 7.48 -3.21 -1.93
N LYS A 96 7.32 -3.04 -0.63
CA LYS A 96 8.41 -2.72 0.29
C LYS A 96 8.25 -3.48 1.58
N GLU A 97 9.33 -4.09 2.03
CA GLU A 97 9.40 -4.72 3.34
C GLU A 97 9.59 -3.66 4.43
N ILE A 98 8.86 -3.83 5.53
CA ILE A 98 8.94 -2.99 6.71
C ILE A 98 9.16 -3.90 7.91
N ASP A 99 10.29 -3.73 8.57
CA ASP A 99 10.58 -4.42 9.82
C ASP A 99 9.84 -3.76 10.98
N VAL A 100 9.20 -4.57 11.83
CA VAL A 100 8.50 -4.07 13.02
C VAL A 100 9.16 -4.67 14.24
N SER A 101 9.85 -3.84 15.01
CA SER A 101 10.59 -4.29 16.21
C SER A 101 9.64 -4.56 17.39
N ILE A 102 8.63 -3.68 17.58
CA ILE A 102 7.59 -3.84 18.59
C ILE A 102 6.24 -3.88 17.89
N GLY A 103 5.66 -5.09 17.82
CA GLY A 103 4.35 -5.33 17.22
C GLY A 103 3.25 -4.55 17.93
N GLY A 104 2.56 -3.65 17.21
CA GLY A 104 1.63 -2.69 17.83
C GLY A 104 0.16 -3.06 17.71
N CYS A 105 -0.16 -4.35 17.56
CA CYS A 105 -1.53 -4.85 17.62
C CYS A 105 -1.77 -5.62 18.92
N GLY A 106 -1.24 -5.08 20.01
CA GLY A 106 -1.60 -5.43 21.38
C GLY A 106 -2.15 -4.17 22.03
N GLY A 107 -3.47 -4.01 21.93
CA GLY A 107 -4.24 -3.48 23.05
C GLY A 107 -4.69 -4.68 23.87
#